data_AF-A0A2E3IQV8-F1
#
_entry.id   AF-A0A2E3IQV8-F1
#
_cell.length_a   1.000
_cell.length_b   1.000
_cell.length_c   1.000
_cell.angle_alpha   90.00
_cell.angle_beta   90.00
_cell.angle_gamma   90.00
#
_symmetry.space_group_name_H-M   'P 1'
#
loop_
_entity.id
_entity.type
_entity.pdbx_description
1 polymer ?
#
loop_
_entity_poly.entity_id
_entity_poly.type
_entity_poly.pdbx_seq_one_letter_code
_entity_poly.pdbx_strand_id
1 'polypeptide(L)'
;MAQVQAEIILPTQELRDDIPFFQKVLGMRMDTIFPADDPSVAVFSGHGLRVRVDKDATTQPGKIRILAEDPETFADGATSLTAPNGTEIEIAPLNPPLIMPETQHSFMVRRLADQAPWVIGRAGMHYRDLIPDRLGGSIIASHIRIPDGGPVPDSVHYHTVGFQLIFCYRGWVDLIYEDQGEPFRLFAGNCVIQPPEIRHQVLYASDNIEVIEIGVPAEHVTTLDHSMKLPTPDFRPDREFQGQRFVHHRAEDAAWQDFRIPGFISRDTTIAANTKNVAGVEVVRSKGTPTQATRHTSDILFTFVMEGGMTLLGEDGASHRLSSGDAFVVPPDMVTTYSEPSEDLELLEVSLPGAFETHLA
;
A
#
# COMPACT_ATOMS: atom_id res chain seq x y z
N MET A 1 4.39 38.39 -7.59
CA MET A 1 3.02 37.91 -7.27
C MET A 1 2.57 38.63 -6.01
N ALA A 2 1.28 38.94 -5.85
CA ALA A 2 0.76 39.45 -4.59
C ALA A 2 0.95 38.40 -3.49
N GLN A 3 1.36 38.82 -2.29
CA GLN A 3 1.48 37.93 -1.15
C GLN A 3 0.08 37.52 -0.69
N VAL A 4 -0.18 36.21 -0.62
CA VAL A 4 -1.46 35.64 -0.16
C VAL A 4 -1.17 34.81 1.08
N GLN A 5 -1.98 34.98 2.12
CA GLN A 5 -1.88 34.25 3.38
C GLN A 5 -3.30 33.85 3.84
N ALA A 6 -3.39 32.71 4.52
CA ALA A 6 -4.62 32.23 5.16
C ALA A 6 -4.35 32.02 6.65
N GLU A 7 -5.39 32.15 7.47
CA GLU A 7 -5.36 31.86 8.92
C GLU A 7 -6.68 31.25 9.37
N ILE A 8 -6.62 30.39 10.39
CA ILE A 8 -7.80 29.93 11.11
C ILE A 8 -8.16 30.95 12.18
N ILE A 9 -9.46 31.26 12.33
CA ILE A 9 -9.95 32.19 13.34
C ILE A 9 -10.54 31.40 14.51
N LEU A 10 -10.00 31.61 15.71
CA LEU A 10 -10.45 31.00 16.95
C LEU A 10 -10.98 32.11 17.89
N PRO A 11 -12.14 31.87 18.55
CA PRO A 11 -12.66 32.82 19.52
C PRO A 11 -11.76 32.89 20.75
N THR A 12 -11.90 33.94 21.56
CA THR A 12 -11.39 33.97 22.94
C THR A 12 -12.26 34.89 23.80
N GLN A 13 -12.32 34.61 25.10
CA GLN A 13 -12.89 35.53 26.09
C GLN A 13 -11.79 36.39 26.76
N GLU A 14 -10.58 35.83 26.91
CA GLU A 14 -9.44 36.50 27.52
C GLU A 14 -8.13 36.13 26.80
N LEU A 15 -7.70 37.01 25.90
CA LEU A 15 -6.51 36.80 25.07
C LEU A 15 -5.22 36.63 25.89
N ARG A 16 -5.15 37.24 27.08
CA ARG A 16 -3.96 37.14 27.96
C ARG A 16 -3.70 35.72 28.45
N ASP A 17 -4.75 34.91 28.55
CA ASP A 17 -4.64 33.51 28.97
C ASP A 17 -4.15 32.63 27.81
N ASP A 18 -4.58 32.94 26.58
CA ASP A 18 -4.19 32.19 25.37
C ASP A 18 -2.75 32.44 24.94
N ILE A 19 -2.23 33.66 25.09
CA ILE A 19 -0.88 34.02 24.61
C ILE A 19 0.21 33.07 25.16
N PRO A 20 0.31 32.82 26.48
CA PRO A 20 1.27 31.86 27.02
C PRO A 20 1.07 30.44 26.49
N PHE A 21 -0.17 30.02 26.26
CA PHE A 21 -0.48 28.70 25.73
C PHE A 21 0.08 28.54 24.32
N PHE A 22 -0.27 29.43 23.39
CA PHE A 22 0.23 29.35 22.01
C PHE A 22 1.75 29.54 21.91
N GLN A 23 2.35 30.43 22.71
CA GLN A 23 3.80 30.70 22.62
C GLN A 23 4.66 29.68 23.36
N LYS A 24 4.30 29.29 24.58
CA LYS A 24 5.16 28.47 25.44
C LYS A 24 4.80 27.00 25.39
N VAL A 25 3.51 26.68 25.43
CA VAL A 25 3.04 25.28 25.40
C VAL A 25 3.14 24.74 23.97
N LEU A 26 2.59 25.47 23.00
CA LEU A 26 2.64 25.04 21.60
C LEU A 26 3.89 25.50 20.84
N GLY A 27 4.73 26.36 21.44
CA GLY A 27 5.96 26.83 20.79
C GLY A 27 5.74 27.69 19.55
N MET A 28 4.55 28.27 19.35
CA MET A 28 4.25 29.09 18.17
C MET A 28 4.83 30.51 18.32
N ARG A 29 5.24 31.09 17.20
CA ARG A 29 5.69 32.49 17.16
C ARG A 29 4.47 33.40 17.07
N MET A 30 4.41 34.43 17.90
CA MET A 30 3.45 35.52 17.72
C MET A 30 3.95 36.45 16.60
N ASP A 31 3.14 36.64 15.57
CA ASP A 31 3.46 37.49 14.42
C ASP A 31 2.89 38.89 14.56
N THR A 32 1.65 39.01 15.05
CA THR A 32 0.98 40.30 15.24
C THR A 32 0.09 40.28 16.49
N ILE A 33 -0.10 41.45 17.10
CA ILE A 33 -1.01 41.68 18.22
C ILE A 33 -1.59 43.09 18.10
N PHE A 34 -2.91 43.23 18.27
CA PHE A 34 -3.57 44.54 18.16
C PHE A 34 -4.95 44.58 18.85
N PRO A 35 -5.45 45.79 19.17
CA PRO A 35 -4.71 47.06 19.21
C PRO A 35 -3.62 47.04 20.30
N ALA A 36 -2.68 47.98 20.26
CA ALA A 36 -1.49 47.93 21.12
C ALA A 36 -1.76 48.28 22.60
N ASP A 37 -2.82 49.04 22.86
CA ASP A 37 -3.26 49.55 24.16
C ASP A 37 -4.22 48.62 24.88
N ASP A 38 -5.12 47.94 24.15
CA ASP A 38 -6.00 46.90 24.69
C ASP A 38 -6.14 45.72 23.71
N PRO A 39 -5.15 44.80 23.65
CA PRO A 39 -5.16 43.71 22.69
C PRO A 39 -6.44 42.86 22.73
N SER A 40 -7.13 42.81 21.59
CA SER A 40 -8.29 41.96 21.35
C SER A 40 -8.00 40.86 20.32
N VAL A 41 -6.89 40.98 19.60
CA VAL A 41 -6.45 40.04 18.56
C VAL A 41 -4.96 39.73 18.71
N ALA A 42 -4.60 38.45 18.62
CA ALA A 42 -3.23 38.02 18.36
C ALA A 42 -3.19 36.99 17.23
N VAL A 43 -2.14 37.05 16.41
CA VAL A 43 -1.89 36.07 15.36
C VAL A 43 -0.59 35.34 15.60
N PHE A 44 -0.64 34.02 15.51
CA PHE A 44 0.48 33.11 15.73
C PHE A 44 0.77 32.30 14.46
N SER A 45 2.03 31.92 14.26
CA SER A 45 2.43 30.93 13.27
C SER A 45 3.43 29.91 13.81
N GLY A 46 3.29 28.68 13.35
CA GLY A 46 4.11 27.54 13.76
C GLY A 46 3.53 26.24 13.19
N HIS A 47 4.36 25.21 13.03
CA HIS A 47 3.91 23.86 12.64
C HIS A 47 3.10 23.81 11.33
N GLY A 48 3.37 24.73 10.39
CA GLY A 48 2.62 24.85 9.14
C GLY A 48 1.23 25.50 9.25
N LEU A 49 0.84 25.97 10.44
CA LEU A 49 -0.45 26.62 10.70
C LEU A 49 -0.29 28.09 11.08
N ARG A 50 -1.24 28.91 10.64
CA ARG A 50 -1.42 30.31 11.08
C ARG A 50 -2.75 30.44 11.81
N VAL A 51 -2.72 30.94 13.04
CA VAL A 51 -3.86 31.00 13.96
C VAL A 51 -4.10 32.45 14.38
N ARG A 52 -5.31 32.96 14.15
CA ARG A 52 -5.80 34.22 14.67
C ARG A 52 -6.72 33.95 15.86
N VAL A 53 -6.32 34.42 17.03
CA VAL A 53 -7.16 34.42 18.23
C VAL A 53 -7.79 35.80 18.35
N ASP A 54 -9.12 35.86 18.37
CA ASP A 54 -9.88 37.11 18.24
C ASP A 54 -11.08 37.13 19.20
N LYS A 55 -11.19 38.20 20.02
CA LYS A 55 -12.29 38.39 20.98
C LYS A 55 -13.65 38.58 20.31
N ASP A 56 -13.68 39.14 19.11
CA ASP A 56 -14.91 39.44 18.37
C ASP A 56 -15.32 38.30 17.42
N ALA A 57 -14.53 37.22 17.37
CA ALA A 57 -14.87 36.07 16.53
C ALA A 57 -16.11 35.34 17.04
N THR A 58 -17.05 35.10 16.13
CA THR A 58 -18.29 34.35 16.38
C THR A 58 -18.17 32.85 16.05
N THR A 59 -16.96 32.40 15.74
CA THR A 59 -16.65 30.99 15.50
C THR A 59 -16.69 30.20 16.81
N GLN A 60 -16.80 28.88 16.71
CA GLN A 60 -16.59 28.00 17.86
C GLN A 60 -15.10 27.70 18.03
N PRO A 61 -14.64 27.33 19.23
CA PRO A 61 -13.32 26.74 19.40
C PRO A 61 -13.15 25.54 18.47
N GLY A 62 -11.99 25.44 17.84
CA GLY A 62 -11.67 24.37 16.90
C GLY A 62 -10.91 23.21 17.55
N LYS A 63 -10.48 22.28 16.70
CA LYS A 63 -9.50 21.25 17.06
C LYS A 63 -8.25 21.41 16.19
N ILE A 64 -7.09 21.54 16.80
CA ILE A 64 -5.79 21.55 16.12
C ILE A 64 -5.11 20.21 16.41
N ARG A 65 -4.74 19.49 15.35
CA ARG A 65 -3.93 18.27 15.47
C ARG A 65 -2.48 18.62 15.15
N ILE A 66 -1.60 18.50 16.13
CA ILE A 66 -0.15 18.71 16.00
C ILE A 66 0.51 17.36 15.81
N LEU A 67 1.31 17.26 14.76
CA LEU A 67 2.02 16.06 14.37
C LEU A 67 3.51 16.24 14.68
N ALA A 68 4.06 15.45 15.60
CA ALA A 68 5.43 15.59 16.10
C ALA A 68 6.22 14.28 15.92
N GLU A 69 7.51 14.38 15.57
CA GLU A 69 8.40 13.20 15.50
C GLU A 69 8.51 12.50 16.85
N ASP A 70 8.71 13.28 17.93
CA ASP A 70 8.76 12.81 19.31
C ASP A 70 7.66 13.48 20.16
N PRO A 71 6.41 12.99 20.11
CA PRO A 71 5.28 13.56 20.86
C PRO A 71 5.55 13.73 22.36
N GLU A 72 6.32 12.82 22.96
CA GLU A 72 6.66 12.83 24.39
C GLU A 72 7.51 14.03 24.81
N THR A 73 8.20 14.67 23.87
CA THR A 73 9.05 15.85 24.11
C THR A 73 8.31 17.17 23.87
N PHE A 74 7.12 17.11 23.27
CA PHE A 74 6.32 18.28 22.94
C PHE A 74 5.27 18.53 24.03
N ALA A 75 5.06 19.79 24.41
CA ALA A 75 4.08 20.22 25.41
C ALA A 75 4.07 19.35 26.69
N ASP A 76 5.27 19.13 27.26
CA ASP A 76 5.49 18.31 28.47
C ASP A 76 4.97 16.85 28.36
N GLY A 77 4.91 16.31 27.14
CA GLY A 77 4.48 14.94 26.86
C GLY A 77 2.97 14.73 26.88
N ALA A 78 2.17 15.80 26.88
CA ALA A 78 0.73 15.70 26.77
C ALA A 78 0.31 15.17 25.39
N THR A 79 -0.72 14.31 25.35
CA THR A 79 -1.32 13.81 24.09
C THR A 79 -2.60 14.54 23.73
N SER A 80 -3.23 15.19 24.71
CA SER A 80 -4.42 16.03 24.54
C SER A 80 -4.36 17.22 25.50
N LEU A 81 -4.65 18.40 24.99
CA LEU A 81 -4.71 19.65 25.75
C LEU A 81 -5.96 20.43 25.35
N THR A 82 -6.41 21.32 26.24
CA THR A 82 -7.41 22.32 25.92
C THR A 82 -6.82 23.69 26.17
N ALA A 83 -6.78 24.52 25.12
CA ALA A 83 -6.37 25.92 25.23
C ALA A 83 -7.38 26.69 26.11
N PRO A 84 -6.99 27.80 26.75
CA PRO A 84 -7.90 28.60 27.57
C PRO A 84 -9.16 29.09 26.83
N ASN A 85 -9.05 29.39 25.53
CA ASN A 85 -10.20 29.69 24.68
C ASN A 85 -11.09 28.49 24.31
N GLY A 86 -10.80 27.29 24.83
CA GLY A 86 -11.55 26.06 24.57
C GLY A 86 -11.10 25.29 23.33
N THR A 87 -10.06 25.72 22.61
CA THR A 87 -9.55 24.99 21.44
C THR A 87 -8.92 23.66 21.88
N GLU A 88 -9.35 22.56 21.28
CA GLU A 88 -8.77 21.24 21.55
C GLU A 88 -7.47 21.07 20.78
N ILE A 89 -6.41 20.61 21.46
CA ILE A 89 -5.15 20.24 20.83
C ILE A 89 -4.96 18.75 20.99
N GLU A 90 -4.85 18.04 19.86
CA GLU A 90 -4.42 16.64 19.82
C GLU A 90 -2.96 16.60 19.38
N ILE A 91 -2.11 15.92 20.14
CA ILE A 91 -0.71 15.71 19.80
C ILE A 91 -0.56 14.24 19.39
N ALA A 92 -0.10 14.02 18.16
CA ALA A 92 0.05 12.69 17.59
C ALA A 92 1.42 12.54 16.89
N PRO A 93 1.90 11.30 16.67
CA PRO A 93 3.12 11.06 15.90
C PRO A 93 3.02 11.63 14.49
N LEU A 94 4.10 12.26 14.02
CA LEU A 94 4.21 12.78 12.65
C LEU A 94 4.14 11.66 11.61
N ASN A 95 4.90 10.61 11.88
CA ASN A 95 4.89 9.38 11.10
C ASN A 95 4.37 8.26 12.02
N PRO A 96 3.07 7.95 12.01
CA PRO A 96 2.55 6.87 12.82
C PRO A 96 3.22 5.56 12.42
N PRO A 97 3.53 4.68 13.39
CA PRO A 97 4.16 3.39 13.09
C PRO A 97 3.24 2.57 12.18
N LEU A 98 3.84 1.81 11.28
CA LEU A 98 3.12 0.82 10.49
C LEU A 98 2.53 -0.24 11.44
N ILE A 99 1.20 -0.39 11.42
CA ILE A 99 0.51 -1.42 12.19
C ILE A 99 0.26 -2.61 11.27
N MET A 100 0.74 -3.79 11.66
CA MET A 100 0.50 -5.06 10.97
C MET A 100 -0.61 -5.81 11.70
N PRO A 101 -1.83 -5.93 11.11
CA PRO A 101 -2.88 -6.76 11.69
C PRO A 101 -2.47 -8.23 11.74
N GLU A 102 -2.98 -8.96 12.73
CA GLU A 102 -2.84 -10.41 12.78
C GLU A 102 -3.66 -11.06 11.65
N THR A 103 -3.05 -11.96 10.90
CA THR A 103 -3.70 -12.67 9.80
C THR A 103 -4.83 -13.54 10.33
N GLN A 104 -6.05 -13.31 9.82
CA GLN A 104 -7.19 -14.19 10.06
C GLN A 104 -7.26 -15.23 8.94
N HIS A 105 -6.79 -16.46 9.21
CA HIS A 105 -6.76 -17.52 8.22
C HIS A 105 -8.18 -17.92 7.79
N SER A 106 -8.45 -17.79 6.50
CA SER A 106 -9.69 -18.23 5.87
C SER A 106 -9.41 -18.87 4.52
N PHE A 107 -10.18 -19.91 4.17
CA PHE A 107 -10.21 -20.43 2.81
C PHE A 107 -11.19 -19.60 1.98
N MET A 108 -10.73 -19.12 0.82
CA MET A 108 -11.55 -18.31 -0.06
C MET A 108 -11.31 -18.64 -1.51
N VAL A 109 -12.38 -18.58 -2.29
CA VAL A 109 -12.35 -18.62 -3.75
C VAL A 109 -13.13 -17.41 -4.27
N ARG A 110 -12.49 -16.64 -5.15
CA ARG A 110 -13.03 -15.42 -5.72
C ARG A 110 -13.12 -15.55 -7.24
N ARG A 111 -14.29 -15.89 -7.76
CA ARG A 111 -14.47 -16.03 -9.21
C ARG A 111 -14.78 -14.70 -9.90
N LEU A 112 -14.28 -14.54 -11.11
CA LEU A 112 -14.65 -13.43 -11.99
C LEU A 112 -16.11 -13.55 -12.46
N ALA A 113 -16.57 -14.79 -12.69
CA ALA A 113 -17.93 -15.10 -13.13
C ALA A 113 -19.01 -14.65 -12.12
N ASP A 114 -18.65 -14.48 -10.84
CA ASP A 114 -19.57 -14.07 -9.78
C ASP A 114 -19.97 -12.57 -9.88
N GLN A 115 -19.57 -11.89 -10.96
CA GLN A 115 -19.87 -10.48 -11.27
C GLN A 115 -19.57 -9.53 -10.09
N ALA A 116 -18.48 -9.80 -9.36
CA ALA A 116 -17.99 -8.87 -8.36
C ALA A 116 -17.86 -7.48 -9.00
N PRO A 117 -18.52 -6.45 -8.44
CA PRO A 117 -18.57 -5.13 -9.08
C PRO A 117 -17.15 -4.57 -9.15
N TRP A 118 -16.75 -4.16 -10.35
CA TRP A 118 -15.60 -3.29 -10.51
C TRP A 118 -15.93 -1.96 -9.84
N VAL A 119 -15.08 -1.53 -8.91
CA VAL A 119 -15.20 -0.22 -8.28
C VAL A 119 -14.36 0.76 -9.09
N ILE A 120 -14.98 1.84 -9.55
CA ILE A 120 -14.22 2.94 -10.17
C ILE A 120 -13.49 3.67 -9.04
N GLY A 121 -12.17 3.55 -9.03
CA GLY A 121 -11.29 4.21 -8.07
C GLY A 121 -10.71 5.51 -8.64
N ARG A 122 -9.48 5.84 -8.22
CA ARG A 122 -8.79 7.07 -8.64
C ARG A 122 -8.45 7.03 -10.14
N ALA A 123 -8.43 8.20 -10.77
CA ALA A 123 -8.00 8.37 -12.17
C ALA A 123 -8.71 7.47 -13.20
N GLY A 124 -9.95 7.01 -12.93
CA GLY A 124 -10.69 6.13 -13.83
C GLY A 124 -10.25 4.66 -13.81
N MET A 125 -9.35 4.27 -12.91
CA MET A 125 -8.92 2.89 -12.73
C MET A 125 -10.06 2.05 -12.13
N HIS A 126 -10.25 0.84 -12.63
CA HIS A 126 -11.23 -0.12 -12.12
C HIS A 126 -10.55 -1.11 -11.20
N TYR A 127 -11.07 -1.28 -9.98
CA TYR A 127 -10.53 -2.17 -8.97
C TYR A 127 -11.50 -3.33 -8.71
N ARG A 128 -10.96 -4.54 -8.61
CA ARG A 128 -11.66 -5.72 -8.13
C ARG A 128 -10.86 -6.36 -7.00
N ASP A 129 -11.45 -6.37 -5.81
CA ASP A 129 -10.87 -7.01 -4.63
C ASP A 129 -10.91 -8.55 -4.76
N LEU A 130 -9.74 -9.16 -4.61
CA LEU A 130 -9.50 -10.60 -4.73
C LEU A 130 -9.56 -11.33 -3.38
N ILE A 131 -9.49 -10.58 -2.27
CA ILE A 131 -9.54 -11.10 -0.89
C ILE A 131 -10.47 -10.16 -0.08
N PRO A 132 -11.80 -10.26 -0.22
CA PRO A 132 -12.72 -9.26 0.32
C PRO A 132 -12.68 -9.06 1.85
N ASP A 133 -12.37 -10.11 2.62
CA ASP A 133 -12.19 -10.02 4.09
C ASP A 133 -10.79 -9.53 4.49
N ARG A 134 -9.89 -9.39 3.51
CA ARG A 134 -8.50 -8.96 3.64
C ARG A 134 -7.70 -9.77 4.66
N LEU A 135 -8.15 -11.00 4.96
CA LEU A 135 -7.62 -11.85 6.03
C LEU A 135 -7.44 -11.07 7.35
N GLY A 136 -8.47 -10.32 7.77
CA GLY A 136 -8.43 -9.49 8.96
C GLY A 136 -7.67 -8.17 8.79
N GLY A 137 -7.47 -7.71 7.56
CA GLY A 137 -6.74 -6.48 7.21
C GLY A 137 -5.24 -6.68 6.99
N SER A 138 -4.74 -7.92 7.07
CA SER A 138 -3.33 -8.26 6.90
C SER A 138 -2.86 -8.12 5.45
N ILE A 139 -3.75 -8.26 4.46
CA ILE A 139 -3.38 -8.19 3.03
C ILE A 139 -4.52 -7.61 2.17
N ILE A 140 -4.15 -6.86 1.14
CA ILE A 140 -5.03 -6.55 0.01
C ILE A 140 -4.44 -7.18 -1.26
N ALA A 141 -5.30 -7.80 -2.07
CA ALA A 141 -4.96 -8.23 -3.41
C ALA A 141 -5.99 -7.65 -4.38
N SER A 142 -5.53 -6.82 -5.31
CA SER A 142 -6.37 -6.08 -6.23
C SER A 142 -6.08 -6.51 -7.66
N HIS A 143 -7.12 -6.87 -8.41
CA HIS A 143 -7.06 -6.86 -9.87
C HIS A 143 -7.48 -5.46 -10.34
N ILE A 144 -6.53 -4.72 -10.92
CA ILE A 144 -6.72 -3.35 -11.38
C ILE A 144 -6.70 -3.34 -12.90
N ARG A 145 -7.66 -2.62 -13.51
CA ARG A 145 -7.74 -2.42 -14.96
C ARG A 145 -7.82 -0.93 -15.29
N ILE A 146 -7.11 -0.53 -16.35
CA ILE A 146 -7.24 0.81 -16.95
C ILE A 146 -7.78 0.63 -18.38
N PRO A 147 -9.07 0.93 -18.63
CA PRO A 147 -9.67 0.73 -19.96
C PRO A 147 -9.04 1.62 -21.03
N ASP A 148 -8.96 2.92 -20.74
CA ASP A 148 -8.41 3.94 -21.62
C ASP A 148 -6.97 4.22 -21.20
N GLY A 149 -5.99 3.80 -22.01
CA GLY A 149 -4.58 4.00 -21.75
C GLY A 149 -4.12 5.44 -21.97
N GLY A 150 -2.81 5.63 -22.04
CA GLY A 150 -2.17 6.94 -22.23
C GLY A 150 -1.45 7.44 -20.98
N PRO A 151 -1.24 8.76 -20.85
CA PRO A 151 -0.58 9.35 -19.69
C PRO A 151 -1.40 9.11 -18.42
N VAL A 152 -0.75 8.62 -17.37
CA VAL A 152 -1.39 8.42 -16.06
C VAL A 152 -1.21 9.70 -15.24
N PRO A 153 -2.29 10.31 -14.69
CA PRO A 153 -2.20 11.54 -13.90
C PRO A 153 -1.71 11.25 -12.47
N ASP A 154 -0.52 10.66 -12.37
CA ASP A 154 0.13 10.28 -11.13
C ASP A 154 1.21 11.30 -10.74
N SER A 155 1.51 11.39 -9.45
CA SER A 155 2.56 12.25 -8.88
C SER A 155 3.57 11.39 -8.14
N VAL A 156 4.81 11.87 -7.97
CA VAL A 156 5.81 11.14 -7.18
C VAL A 156 5.26 10.89 -5.78
N HIS A 157 5.22 9.62 -5.39
CA HIS A 157 4.66 9.20 -4.12
C HIS A 157 5.38 7.95 -3.60
N TYR A 158 5.08 7.61 -2.36
CA TYR A 158 5.53 6.38 -1.73
C TYR A 158 4.47 5.84 -0.78
N HIS A 159 4.62 4.57 -0.40
CA HIS A 159 3.72 3.91 0.54
C HIS A 159 4.44 3.51 1.82
N THR A 160 3.80 3.75 2.96
CA THR A 160 4.22 3.19 4.25
C THR A 160 3.58 1.81 4.39
N VAL A 161 4.28 0.79 3.89
CA VAL A 161 3.84 -0.61 3.77
C VAL A 161 4.94 -1.56 4.26
N GLY A 162 4.56 -2.78 4.60
CA GLY A 162 5.49 -3.87 4.86
C GLY A 162 5.92 -4.58 3.57
N PHE A 163 5.04 -4.64 2.57
CA PHE A 163 5.34 -5.23 1.25
C PHE A 163 4.36 -4.70 0.19
N GLN A 164 4.85 -4.49 -1.03
CA GLN A 164 4.00 -4.18 -2.18
C GLN A 164 4.57 -4.80 -3.47
N LEU A 165 3.69 -5.41 -4.25
CA LEU A 165 3.96 -6.02 -5.55
C LEU A 165 3.06 -5.39 -6.61
N ILE A 166 3.63 -5.10 -7.78
CA ILE A 166 2.87 -4.88 -9.01
C ILE A 166 3.27 -5.95 -10.02
N PHE A 167 2.33 -6.82 -10.37
CA PHE A 167 2.47 -7.80 -11.44
C PHE A 167 1.67 -7.37 -12.66
N CYS A 168 2.33 -7.17 -13.79
CA CYS A 168 1.63 -6.80 -15.03
C CYS A 168 0.98 -8.06 -15.63
N TYR A 169 -0.35 -8.12 -15.62
CA TYR A 169 -1.10 -9.28 -16.10
C TYR A 169 -1.40 -9.18 -17.60
N ARG A 170 -1.89 -8.02 -18.08
CA ARG A 170 -2.15 -7.73 -19.50
C ARG A 170 -1.62 -6.36 -19.86
N GLY A 171 -1.17 -6.18 -21.10
CA GLY A 171 -0.72 -4.87 -21.59
C GLY A 171 0.67 -4.49 -21.10
N TRP A 172 0.89 -3.19 -20.87
CA TRP A 172 2.14 -2.63 -20.34
C TRP A 172 1.93 -1.31 -19.60
N VAL A 173 2.85 -0.99 -18.68
CA VAL A 173 2.92 0.29 -17.96
C VAL A 173 4.35 0.83 -17.97
N ASP A 174 4.52 2.14 -18.18
CA ASP A 174 5.80 2.83 -18.02
C ASP A 174 5.90 3.40 -16.60
N LEU A 175 6.98 3.04 -15.91
CA LEU A 175 7.21 3.33 -14.50
C LEU A 175 8.57 4.00 -14.31
N ILE A 176 8.69 4.78 -13.24
CA ILE A 176 9.97 5.33 -12.79
C ILE A 176 10.08 5.20 -11.27
N TYR A 177 11.27 4.80 -10.80
CA TYR A 177 11.54 4.51 -9.38
C TYR A 177 12.82 5.21 -8.91
N GLU A 178 12.81 5.63 -7.65
CA GLU A 178 13.96 6.18 -6.93
C GLU A 178 15.18 5.25 -7.06
N ASP A 179 16.31 5.82 -7.49
CA ASP A 179 17.60 5.17 -7.63
C ASP A 179 17.69 4.02 -8.67
N GLN A 180 16.65 3.82 -9.48
CA GLN A 180 16.59 2.75 -10.49
C GLN A 180 16.88 3.23 -11.93
N GLY A 181 17.25 4.50 -12.10
CA GLY A 181 17.63 5.08 -13.39
C GLY A 181 16.43 5.62 -14.17
N GLU A 182 16.56 5.59 -15.50
CA GLU A 182 15.54 6.10 -16.42
C GLU A 182 14.22 5.32 -16.35
N PRO A 183 13.08 5.93 -16.74
CA PRO A 183 11.84 5.19 -16.89
C PRO A 183 11.99 3.92 -17.72
N PHE A 184 11.25 2.88 -17.34
CA PHE A 184 11.20 1.63 -18.09
C PHE A 184 9.76 1.14 -18.23
N ARG A 185 9.56 0.23 -19.19
CA ARG A 185 8.29 -0.41 -19.45
C ARG A 185 8.20 -1.77 -18.77
N LEU A 186 7.18 -1.96 -17.95
CA LEU A 186 6.79 -3.25 -17.39
C LEU A 186 5.76 -3.90 -18.33
N PHE A 187 6.11 -5.06 -18.89
CA PHE A 187 5.25 -5.81 -19.81
C PHE A 187 4.49 -6.93 -19.11
N ALA A 188 3.42 -7.42 -19.71
CA ALA A 188 2.69 -8.59 -19.24
C ALA A 188 3.61 -9.78 -18.91
N GLY A 189 3.40 -10.39 -17.74
CA GLY A 189 4.23 -11.46 -17.17
C GLY A 189 5.40 -10.98 -16.32
N ASN A 190 5.76 -9.69 -16.39
CA ASN A 190 6.80 -9.09 -15.56
C ASN A 190 6.20 -8.51 -14.27
N CYS A 191 7.04 -8.34 -13.26
CA CYS A 191 6.63 -7.68 -12.02
C CYS A 191 7.72 -6.80 -11.43
N VAL A 192 7.30 -5.91 -10.55
CA VAL A 192 8.19 -5.14 -9.68
C VAL A 192 7.75 -5.28 -8.24
N ILE A 193 8.72 -5.28 -7.33
CA ILE A 193 8.41 -4.94 -5.95
C ILE A 193 8.59 -3.44 -5.76
N GLN A 194 7.75 -2.86 -4.92
CA GLN A 194 7.87 -1.49 -4.46
C GLN A 194 8.25 -1.57 -2.99
N PRO A 195 9.56 -1.57 -2.66
CA PRO A 195 9.99 -1.65 -1.27
C PRO A 195 9.39 -0.53 -0.42
N PRO A 196 9.29 -0.70 0.91
CA PRO A 196 8.74 0.31 1.80
C PRO A 196 9.33 1.70 1.54
N GLU A 197 8.46 2.67 1.31
CA GLU A 197 8.82 4.07 1.11
C GLU A 197 9.72 4.40 -0.11
N ILE A 198 9.85 3.49 -1.09
CA ILE A 198 10.47 3.83 -2.37
C ILE A 198 9.63 4.87 -3.10
N ARG A 199 10.24 5.99 -3.52
CA ARG A 199 9.51 6.97 -4.35
C ARG A 199 9.35 6.44 -5.77
N HIS A 200 8.17 6.60 -6.32
CA HIS A 200 7.86 6.14 -7.67
C HIS A 200 6.73 6.94 -8.30
N GLN A 201 6.56 6.73 -9.61
CA GLN A 201 5.49 7.33 -10.38
C GLN A 201 5.14 6.44 -11.58
N VAL A 202 3.85 6.34 -11.86
CA VAL A 202 3.34 5.75 -13.11
C VAL A 202 3.24 6.84 -14.18
N LEU A 203 3.85 6.62 -15.34
CA LEU A 203 3.93 7.63 -16.40
C LEU A 203 2.88 7.39 -17.49
N TYR A 204 2.83 6.17 -18.02
CA TYR A 204 1.95 5.80 -19.12
C TYR A 204 1.43 4.38 -18.95
N ALA A 205 0.24 4.12 -19.46
CA ALA A 205 -0.35 2.79 -19.51
C ALA A 205 -0.83 2.46 -20.93
N SER A 206 -0.83 1.18 -21.29
CA SER A 206 -1.51 0.71 -22.49
C SER A 206 -3.04 0.69 -22.31
N ASP A 207 -3.77 0.75 -23.42
CA ASP A 207 -5.21 0.46 -23.40
C ASP A 207 -5.47 -0.93 -22.83
N ASN A 208 -6.50 -1.03 -21.98
CA ASN A 208 -6.90 -2.27 -21.30
C ASN A 208 -5.76 -2.99 -20.56
N ILE A 209 -4.79 -2.23 -20.00
CA ILE A 209 -3.83 -2.84 -19.09
C ILE A 209 -4.56 -3.45 -17.89
N GLU A 210 -4.09 -4.61 -17.46
CA GLU A 210 -4.51 -5.26 -16.23
C GLU A 210 -3.28 -5.55 -15.37
N VAL A 211 -3.33 -5.21 -14.08
CA VAL A 211 -2.27 -5.51 -13.11
C VAL A 211 -2.86 -6.18 -11.88
N ILE A 212 -2.08 -7.08 -11.28
CA ILE A 212 -2.34 -7.62 -9.96
C ILE A 212 -1.45 -6.87 -8.97
N GLU A 213 -2.07 -6.16 -8.04
CA GLU A 213 -1.39 -5.48 -6.95
C GLU A 213 -1.58 -6.25 -5.66
N ILE A 214 -0.49 -6.49 -4.93
CA ILE A 214 -0.53 -7.00 -3.56
C ILE A 214 0.02 -5.91 -2.64
N GLY A 215 -0.69 -5.62 -1.55
CA GLY A 215 -0.25 -4.67 -0.52
C GLY A 215 -0.41 -5.28 0.87
N VAL A 216 0.58 -5.06 1.73
CA VAL A 216 0.61 -5.56 3.10
C VAL A 216 1.08 -4.44 4.02
N PRO A 217 0.26 -4.00 5.00
CA PRO A 217 -1.11 -4.43 5.28
C PRO A 217 -2.12 -3.93 4.23
N ALA A 218 -3.37 -4.35 4.36
CA ALA A 218 -4.43 -4.01 3.42
C ALA A 218 -4.75 -2.51 3.37
N GLU A 219 -4.61 -1.82 4.50
CA GLU A 219 -4.74 -0.36 4.60
C GLU A 219 -3.39 0.25 4.93
N HIS A 220 -2.92 1.15 4.07
CA HIS A 220 -1.62 1.76 4.21
C HIS A 220 -1.63 3.22 3.72
N VAL A 221 -0.71 4.01 4.26
CA VAL A 221 -0.58 5.43 3.92
C VAL A 221 0.11 5.57 2.58
N THR A 222 -0.44 6.42 1.72
CA THR A 222 0.23 6.90 0.50
C THR A 222 0.59 8.37 0.70
N THR A 223 1.87 8.71 0.58
CA THR A 223 2.36 10.07 0.77
C THR A 223 2.86 10.63 -0.54
N LEU A 224 2.33 11.79 -0.94
CA LEU A 224 2.82 12.53 -2.10
C LEU A 224 4.10 13.28 -1.74
N ASP A 225 5.14 13.12 -2.56
CA ASP A 225 6.40 13.85 -2.41
C ASP A 225 6.48 14.95 -3.48
N HIS A 226 6.05 16.15 -3.10
CA HIS A 226 6.10 17.31 -3.99
C HIS A 226 7.52 17.88 -4.19
N SER A 227 8.50 17.40 -3.43
CA SER A 227 9.87 17.89 -3.44
C SER A 227 10.78 17.05 -4.33
N MET A 228 10.58 15.73 -4.32
CA MET A 228 11.38 14.80 -5.10
C MET A 228 11.09 14.91 -6.59
N LYS A 229 12.15 14.79 -7.39
CA LYS A 229 12.07 14.65 -8.84
C LYS A 229 12.68 13.31 -9.22
N LEU A 230 11.99 12.57 -10.08
CA LEU A 230 12.51 11.35 -10.69
C LEU A 230 12.87 11.64 -12.17
N PRO A 231 13.93 11.02 -12.72
CA PRO A 231 14.85 10.10 -12.04
C PRO A 231 15.70 10.83 -10.98
N THR A 232 16.12 10.11 -9.94
CA THR A 232 17.12 10.65 -9.00
C THR A 232 18.48 10.75 -9.70
N PRO A 233 19.38 11.66 -9.26
CA PRO A 233 20.69 11.83 -9.88
C PRO A 233 21.61 10.62 -9.70
N ASP A 234 21.37 9.80 -8.68
CA ASP A 234 22.19 8.64 -8.35
C ASP A 234 21.50 7.35 -8.83
N PHE A 235 22.27 6.42 -9.38
CA PHE A 235 21.80 5.07 -9.71
C PHE A 235 22.32 4.09 -8.65
N ARG A 236 21.41 3.56 -7.82
CA ARG A 236 21.73 2.67 -6.68
C ARG A 236 20.78 1.45 -6.70
N PRO A 237 20.88 0.57 -7.71
CA PRO A 237 19.96 -0.57 -7.87
C PRO A 237 20.03 -1.60 -6.72
N ASP A 238 21.10 -1.58 -5.94
CA ASP A 238 21.29 -2.47 -4.78
C ASP A 238 20.86 -1.84 -3.44
N ARG A 239 20.30 -0.61 -3.45
CA ARG A 239 19.85 0.06 -2.21
C ARG A 239 18.76 -0.78 -1.52
N GLU A 240 18.94 -0.98 -0.22
CA GLU A 240 17.89 -1.55 0.63
C GLU A 240 17.01 -0.44 1.22
N PHE A 241 15.70 -0.70 1.22
CA PHE A 241 14.64 0.09 1.83
C PHE A 241 14.02 -0.77 2.92
N GLN A 242 14.33 -0.45 4.18
CA GLN A 242 13.84 -1.21 5.33
C GLN A 242 14.10 -2.74 5.21
N GLY A 243 15.27 -3.11 4.66
CA GLY A 243 15.69 -4.50 4.50
C GLY A 243 15.25 -5.18 3.19
N GLN A 244 14.53 -4.48 2.31
CA GLN A 244 14.07 -4.99 1.02
C GLN A 244 14.71 -4.23 -0.14
N ARG A 245 15.03 -4.92 -1.24
CA ARG A 245 15.58 -4.30 -2.45
C ARG A 245 14.55 -4.24 -3.56
N PHE A 246 14.60 -3.19 -4.37
CA PHE A 246 13.81 -3.14 -5.60
C PHE A 246 14.14 -4.35 -6.50
N VAL A 247 13.11 -4.92 -7.11
CA VAL A 247 13.22 -6.02 -8.08
C VAL A 247 12.43 -5.60 -9.30
N HIS A 248 13.03 -5.70 -10.48
CA HIS A 248 12.32 -5.69 -11.75
C HIS A 248 12.51 -7.06 -12.39
N HIS A 249 11.53 -7.93 -12.19
CA HIS A 249 11.55 -9.28 -12.73
C HIS A 249 11.03 -9.27 -14.17
N ARG A 250 11.79 -9.91 -15.07
CA ARG A 250 11.42 -10.09 -16.47
C ARG A 250 11.17 -11.56 -16.75
N ALA A 251 9.97 -11.86 -17.21
CA ALA A 251 9.50 -13.21 -17.53
C ALA A 251 10.41 -13.98 -18.50
N GLU A 252 11.00 -13.26 -19.46
CA GLU A 252 11.85 -13.82 -20.52
C GLU A 252 13.26 -14.21 -20.06
N ASP A 253 13.73 -13.63 -18.96
CA ASP A 253 15.03 -13.90 -18.37
C ASP A 253 14.96 -15.03 -17.32
N ALA A 254 13.76 -15.47 -16.96
CA ALA A 254 13.50 -16.43 -15.89
C ALA A 254 13.55 -17.89 -16.37
N ALA A 255 14.19 -18.74 -15.57
CA ALA A 255 14.21 -20.18 -15.79
C ALA A 255 12.99 -20.87 -15.13
N TRP A 256 12.49 -21.90 -15.80
CA TRP A 256 11.51 -22.81 -15.20
C TRP A 256 12.23 -23.92 -14.42
N GLN A 257 11.73 -24.22 -13.23
CA GLN A 257 12.23 -25.25 -12.33
C GLN A 257 11.10 -26.12 -11.80
N ASP A 258 11.43 -27.25 -11.18
CA ASP A 258 10.43 -28.09 -10.52
C ASP A 258 9.79 -27.30 -9.37
N PHE A 259 8.46 -27.37 -9.29
CA PHE A 259 7.69 -26.69 -8.24
C PHE A 259 7.49 -27.60 -7.02
N ARG A 260 7.18 -26.99 -5.88
CA ARG A 260 6.93 -27.71 -4.62
C ARG A 260 5.75 -28.69 -4.67
N ILE A 261 4.78 -28.45 -5.56
CA ILE A 261 3.66 -29.38 -5.82
C ILE A 261 4.05 -30.29 -6.99
N PRO A 262 4.06 -31.63 -6.81
CA PRO A 262 4.34 -32.57 -7.89
C PRO A 262 3.44 -32.34 -9.11
N GLY A 263 4.03 -32.44 -10.30
CA GLY A 263 3.32 -32.24 -11.55
C GLY A 263 3.16 -30.79 -11.99
N PHE A 264 3.81 -29.87 -11.30
CA PHE A 264 3.92 -28.47 -11.69
C PHE A 264 5.38 -28.04 -11.79
N ILE A 265 5.61 -26.99 -12.57
CA ILE A 265 6.87 -26.27 -12.66
C ILE A 265 6.60 -24.79 -12.35
N SER A 266 7.58 -24.08 -11.84
CA SER A 266 7.46 -22.65 -11.60
C SER A 266 8.65 -21.88 -12.15
N ARG A 267 8.45 -20.58 -12.36
CA ARG A 267 9.54 -19.61 -12.46
C ARG A 267 9.51 -18.72 -11.24
N ASP A 268 10.67 -18.59 -10.59
CA ASP A 268 10.85 -17.71 -9.43
C ASP A 268 11.09 -16.27 -9.89
N THR A 269 10.55 -15.33 -9.13
CA THR A 269 10.72 -13.89 -9.41
C THR A 269 11.91 -13.26 -8.70
N THR A 270 12.62 -14.02 -7.86
CA THR A 270 13.70 -13.60 -6.95
C THR A 270 13.25 -12.68 -5.81
N ILE A 271 11.94 -12.49 -5.63
CA ILE A 271 11.38 -11.58 -4.61
C ILE A 271 11.68 -12.08 -3.20
N ALA A 272 11.59 -13.38 -2.94
CA ALA A 272 11.93 -13.94 -1.63
C ALA A 272 13.37 -13.63 -1.23
N ALA A 273 14.32 -13.79 -2.16
CA ALA A 273 15.74 -13.48 -1.92
C ALA A 273 15.96 -11.97 -1.66
N ASN A 274 15.33 -11.10 -2.44
CA ASN A 274 15.53 -9.65 -2.37
C ASN A 274 14.73 -8.95 -1.25
N THR A 275 13.77 -9.64 -0.65
CA THR A 275 13.00 -9.15 0.49
C THR A 275 13.33 -9.86 1.81
N LYS A 276 14.35 -10.72 1.83
CA LYS A 276 14.72 -11.53 3.00
C LYS A 276 13.55 -12.38 3.52
N ASN A 277 12.82 -12.98 2.57
CA ASN A 277 11.64 -13.83 2.77
C ASN A 277 10.40 -13.11 3.35
N VAL A 278 10.28 -11.79 3.22
CA VAL A 278 9.01 -11.10 3.54
C VAL A 278 7.88 -11.66 2.67
N ALA A 279 8.12 -11.86 1.37
CA ALA A 279 7.17 -12.51 0.47
C ALA A 279 7.87 -13.34 -0.60
N GLY A 280 7.18 -14.34 -1.12
CA GLY A 280 7.58 -15.16 -2.26
C GLY A 280 6.58 -14.95 -3.38
N VAL A 281 7.07 -14.91 -4.62
CA VAL A 281 6.21 -14.75 -5.79
C VAL A 281 6.74 -15.65 -6.89
N GLU A 282 5.90 -16.56 -7.36
CA GLU A 282 6.23 -17.48 -8.44
C GLU A 282 5.10 -17.52 -9.47
N VAL A 283 5.46 -17.79 -10.73
CA VAL A 283 4.47 -18.14 -11.76
C VAL A 283 4.56 -19.63 -12.01
N VAL A 284 3.42 -20.33 -11.93
CA VAL A 284 3.32 -21.79 -11.92
C VAL A 284 2.59 -22.29 -13.17
N ARG A 285 3.08 -23.37 -13.76
CA ARG A 285 2.47 -24.08 -14.89
C ARG A 285 2.36 -25.57 -14.61
N SER A 286 1.38 -26.22 -15.26
CA SER A 286 1.26 -27.67 -15.25
C SER A 286 2.38 -28.32 -16.07
N LYS A 287 2.93 -29.43 -15.55
CA LYS A 287 3.86 -30.33 -16.28
C LYS A 287 3.10 -31.42 -17.06
N GLY A 288 1.77 -31.46 -16.96
CA GLY A 288 0.93 -32.48 -17.59
C GLY A 288 1.01 -33.87 -16.93
N THR A 289 1.63 -33.97 -15.75
CA THR A 289 1.71 -35.22 -14.97
C THR A 289 0.77 -35.18 -13.76
N PRO A 290 0.38 -36.34 -13.19
CA PRO A 290 -0.48 -36.37 -12.01
C PRO A 290 0.10 -35.55 -10.85
N THR A 291 -0.78 -34.80 -10.19
CA THR A 291 -0.48 -34.07 -8.95
C THR A 291 -0.76 -34.94 -7.72
N GLN A 292 -0.47 -34.41 -6.54
CA GLN A 292 -0.83 -34.99 -5.25
C GLN A 292 -1.52 -33.94 -4.37
N ALA A 293 -2.26 -34.43 -3.38
CA ALA A 293 -2.79 -33.56 -2.35
C ALA A 293 -1.66 -32.99 -1.50
N THR A 294 -1.73 -31.70 -1.17
CA THR A 294 -0.71 -31.00 -0.40
C THR A 294 -1.33 -30.09 0.65
N ARG A 295 -0.58 -29.81 1.72
CA ARG A 295 -0.81 -28.71 2.65
C ARG A 295 0.46 -27.90 2.84
N HIS A 296 0.37 -26.67 3.33
CA HIS A 296 1.52 -25.79 3.53
C HIS A 296 1.52 -25.11 4.90
N THR A 297 2.65 -24.52 5.27
CA THR A 297 2.80 -23.75 6.53
C THR A 297 2.81 -22.23 6.33
N SER A 298 2.64 -21.74 5.09
CA SER A 298 2.59 -20.28 4.81
C SER A 298 1.43 -19.62 5.55
N ASP A 299 1.67 -18.45 6.13
CA ASP A 299 0.67 -17.65 6.86
C ASP A 299 -0.41 -17.13 5.91
N ILE A 300 0.03 -16.65 4.74
CA ILE A 300 -0.82 -16.27 3.61
C ILE A 300 -0.30 -17.01 2.38
N LEU A 301 -1.18 -17.72 1.68
CA LEU A 301 -0.91 -18.28 0.37
C LEU A 301 -2.04 -17.89 -0.59
N PHE A 302 -1.77 -16.87 -1.39
CA PHE A 302 -2.68 -16.33 -2.39
C PHE A 302 -2.32 -16.87 -3.78
N THR A 303 -3.32 -17.18 -4.59
CA THR A 303 -3.11 -17.59 -5.98
C THR A 303 -4.13 -16.94 -6.90
N PHE A 304 -3.66 -16.44 -8.03
CA PHE A 304 -4.46 -15.88 -9.12
C PHE A 304 -4.29 -16.71 -10.38
N VAL A 305 -5.39 -17.10 -11.02
CA VAL A 305 -5.38 -17.83 -12.29
C VAL A 305 -5.20 -16.83 -13.43
N MET A 306 -4.02 -16.84 -14.05
CA MET A 306 -3.69 -15.94 -15.16
C MET A 306 -4.26 -16.46 -16.48
N GLU A 307 -4.05 -17.73 -16.78
CA GLU A 307 -4.47 -18.38 -18.04
C GLU A 307 -5.01 -19.78 -17.76
N GLY A 308 -5.83 -20.28 -18.67
CA GLY A 308 -6.38 -21.63 -18.61
C GLY A 308 -7.37 -21.83 -17.45
N GLY A 309 -7.37 -23.04 -16.89
CA GLY A 309 -8.23 -23.39 -15.76
C GLY A 309 -7.81 -24.67 -15.06
N MET A 310 -8.35 -24.85 -13.85
CA MET A 310 -8.13 -26.05 -13.04
C MET A 310 -9.30 -26.27 -12.08
N THR A 311 -9.31 -27.41 -11.41
CA THR A 311 -10.24 -27.72 -10.33
C THR A 311 -9.45 -27.78 -9.00
N LEU A 312 -9.72 -26.83 -8.09
CA LEU A 312 -9.19 -26.85 -6.73
C LEU A 312 -10.10 -27.73 -5.85
N LEU A 313 -9.56 -28.84 -5.37
CA LEU A 313 -10.25 -29.75 -4.44
C LEU A 313 -9.83 -29.42 -3.01
N GLY A 314 -10.80 -29.23 -2.11
CA GLY A 314 -10.59 -29.02 -0.68
C GLY A 314 -10.73 -30.30 0.15
N GLU A 315 -10.30 -30.25 1.40
CA GLU A 315 -10.29 -31.37 2.36
C GLU A 315 -11.69 -31.95 2.63
N ASP A 316 -12.73 -31.13 2.58
CA ASP A 316 -14.13 -31.51 2.78
C ASP A 316 -14.78 -32.13 1.53
N GLY A 317 -14.02 -32.33 0.46
CA GLY A 317 -14.50 -32.77 -0.84
C GLY A 317 -15.15 -31.64 -1.66
N ALA A 318 -15.08 -30.38 -1.19
CA ALA A 318 -15.49 -29.24 -2.00
C ALA A 318 -14.63 -29.17 -3.27
N SER A 319 -15.28 -28.85 -4.39
CA SER A 319 -14.65 -28.77 -5.69
C SER A 319 -14.95 -27.41 -6.30
N HIS A 320 -13.88 -26.67 -6.58
CA HIS A 320 -13.96 -25.34 -7.14
C HIS A 320 -13.32 -25.34 -8.52
N ARG A 321 -14.16 -25.31 -9.56
CA ARG A 321 -13.66 -25.00 -10.91
C ARG A 321 -13.20 -23.54 -10.94
N LEU A 322 -12.00 -23.33 -11.45
CA LEU A 322 -11.32 -22.06 -11.59
C LEU A 322 -10.94 -21.82 -13.06
N SER A 323 -10.96 -20.56 -13.45
CA SER A 323 -10.66 -20.05 -14.79
C SER A 323 -9.90 -18.73 -14.71
N SER A 324 -9.33 -18.27 -15.82
CA SER A 324 -8.60 -17.00 -15.90
C SER A 324 -9.36 -15.83 -15.25
N GLY A 325 -8.69 -15.11 -14.36
CA GLY A 325 -9.28 -14.04 -13.55
C GLY A 325 -9.84 -14.50 -12.21
N ASP A 326 -9.93 -15.80 -11.94
CA ASP A 326 -10.28 -16.29 -10.61
C ASP A 326 -9.08 -16.20 -9.66
N ALA A 327 -9.34 -16.08 -8.37
CA ALA A 327 -8.32 -16.10 -7.33
C ALA A 327 -8.75 -16.97 -6.15
N PHE A 328 -7.81 -17.41 -5.34
CA PHE A 328 -8.11 -18.13 -4.10
C PHE A 328 -7.01 -17.95 -3.06
N VAL A 329 -7.36 -18.23 -1.81
CA VAL A 329 -6.45 -18.28 -0.66
C VAL A 329 -6.61 -19.63 0.00
N VAL A 330 -5.48 -20.28 0.30
CA VAL A 330 -5.44 -21.52 1.09
C VAL A 330 -4.84 -21.18 2.45
N PRO A 331 -5.54 -21.44 3.57
CA PRO A 331 -4.99 -21.26 4.90
C PRO A 331 -3.96 -22.34 5.22
N PRO A 332 -3.04 -22.10 6.16
CA PRO A 332 -2.06 -23.11 6.57
C PRO A 332 -2.72 -24.40 7.01
N ASP A 333 -2.02 -25.51 6.79
CA ASP A 333 -2.40 -26.89 7.12
C ASP A 333 -3.64 -27.46 6.41
N MET A 334 -4.43 -26.66 5.69
CA MET A 334 -5.55 -27.14 4.90
C MET A 334 -5.07 -27.96 3.70
N VAL A 335 -5.59 -29.19 3.57
CA VAL A 335 -5.27 -30.07 2.44
C VAL A 335 -6.03 -29.61 1.20
N THR A 336 -5.30 -29.40 0.10
CA THR A 336 -5.87 -29.11 -1.22
C THR A 336 -5.20 -29.90 -2.32
N THR A 337 -5.89 -30.08 -3.45
CA THR A 337 -5.33 -30.72 -4.67
C THR A 337 -5.63 -29.88 -5.91
N TYR A 338 -4.61 -29.62 -6.72
CA TYR A 338 -4.75 -28.91 -8.00
C TYR A 338 -5.02 -29.93 -9.11
N SER A 339 -6.29 -30.21 -9.36
CA SER A 339 -6.73 -31.24 -10.31
C SER A 339 -7.14 -30.69 -11.66
N GLU A 340 -7.08 -31.54 -12.69
CA GLU A 340 -7.55 -31.23 -14.05
C GLU A 340 -7.01 -29.90 -14.63
N PRO A 341 -5.70 -29.61 -14.53
CA PRO A 341 -5.15 -28.40 -15.13
C PRO A 341 -5.27 -28.47 -16.66
N SER A 342 -5.69 -27.37 -17.29
CA SER A 342 -5.58 -27.22 -18.74
C SER A 342 -4.11 -27.11 -19.18
N GLU A 343 -3.84 -27.36 -20.47
CA GLU A 343 -2.48 -27.31 -21.03
C GLU A 343 -1.85 -25.91 -20.94
N ASP A 344 -2.68 -24.87 -20.99
CA ASP A 344 -2.31 -23.45 -20.95
C ASP A 344 -2.38 -22.83 -19.55
N LEU A 345 -2.57 -23.64 -18.50
CA LEU A 345 -2.70 -23.13 -17.13
C LEU A 345 -1.46 -22.33 -16.70
N GLU A 346 -1.69 -21.08 -16.31
CA GLU A 346 -0.72 -20.24 -15.60
C GLU A 346 -1.33 -19.68 -14.32
N LEU A 347 -0.60 -19.81 -13.22
CA LEU A 347 -0.98 -19.29 -11.91
C LEU A 347 0.08 -18.30 -11.42
N LEU A 348 -0.34 -17.18 -10.85
CA LEU A 348 0.51 -16.32 -10.03
C LEU A 348 0.31 -16.73 -8.57
N GLU A 349 1.33 -17.28 -7.92
CA GLU A 349 1.31 -17.64 -6.51
C GLU A 349 2.11 -16.61 -5.70
N VAL A 350 1.52 -16.12 -4.60
CA VAL A 350 2.15 -15.19 -3.66
C VAL A 350 2.06 -15.77 -2.26
N SER A 351 3.21 -15.92 -1.59
CA SER A 351 3.32 -16.40 -0.21
C SER A 351 3.83 -15.32 0.71
N LEU A 352 3.29 -15.26 1.93
CA LEU A 352 3.87 -14.53 3.05
C LEU A 352 3.88 -15.46 4.27
N PRO A 353 5.05 -15.72 4.88
CA PRO A 353 6.40 -15.36 4.41
C PRO A 353 6.77 -16.07 3.08
N GLY A 354 7.83 -15.60 2.44
CA GLY A 354 8.29 -16.17 1.16
C GLY A 354 8.81 -17.61 1.25
N ALA A 355 9.41 -17.98 2.38
CA ALA A 355 9.86 -19.34 2.65
C ALA A 355 8.86 -20.06 3.57
N PHE A 356 8.39 -21.23 3.16
CA PHE A 356 7.45 -22.05 3.91
C PHE A 356 7.58 -23.52 3.50
N GLU A 357 7.02 -24.43 4.31
CA GLU A 357 7.04 -25.87 4.04
C GLU A 357 5.78 -26.30 3.29
N THR A 358 5.92 -27.28 2.40
CA THR A 358 4.80 -27.96 1.75
C THR A 358 4.92 -29.46 2.04
N HIS A 359 3.83 -30.06 2.51
CA HIS A 359 3.75 -31.47 2.84
C HIS A 359 2.77 -32.18 1.90
N LEU A 360 3.18 -33.34 1.39
CA LEU A 360 2.29 -34.25 0.68
C LEU A 360 1.32 -34.88 1.69
N ALA A 361 0.05 -34.99 1.31
CA ALA A 361 -1.02 -35.52 2.17
C ALA A 361 -1.30 -37.00 1.91
#